data_AF-A0A803TVK1-F1
#
_entry.id   AF-A0A803TVK1-F1
#
_cell.length_a   1.000
_cell.length_b   1.000
_cell.length_c   1.000
_cell.angle_alpha   90.00
_cell.angle_beta   90.00
_cell.angle_gamma   90.00
#
_symmetry.space_group_name_H-M   'P 1'
#
loop_
_entity.id
_entity.type
_entity.pdbx_description
1 polymer ?
#
loop_
_entity_poly.entity_id
_entity_poly.type
_entity_poly.pdbx_seq_one_letter_code
_entity_poly.pdbx_strand_id
1 'polypeptide(L)'
;MKTLSINIYRFLVSGNVDRCYIFVCSCYKCAPFPPFIRAEPKKKKKVDPKREIAIRDRMKKKIKKLEKAPQELIPIEDFITPFRFMDETRVRDISPLSFEESERRALLLKKWTVYKQAQNKAEMKAAKALMEAQEEALKELRLESEELYQAAIQRDEGLFPFERQEPTHTPPVSKYEAPEGRCHDITKVYTH
;
A
#
# COMPACT_ATOMS: atom_id res chain seq x y z
N MET A 1 27.90 -55.36 -2.84
CA MET A 1 26.98 -55.36 -4.00
C MET A 1 27.15 -54.05 -4.75
N LYS A 2 27.20 -54.15 -6.08
CA LYS A 2 27.82 -53.19 -7.00
C LYS A 2 27.17 -51.80 -7.00
N THR A 3 28.01 -50.78 -6.94
CA THR A 3 27.78 -49.41 -7.43
C THR A 3 27.74 -49.41 -8.96
N LEU A 4 26.89 -48.56 -9.55
CA LEU A 4 26.98 -48.02 -10.93
C LEU A 4 26.08 -46.78 -10.94
N SER A 5 26.59 -45.54 -10.87
CA SER A 5 27.25 -44.74 -11.92
C SER A 5 26.36 -44.28 -13.08
N ILE A 6 26.30 -42.94 -13.19
CA ILE A 6 26.54 -42.13 -14.42
C ILE A 6 25.40 -42.10 -15.46
N ASN A 7 25.09 -41.03 -16.20
CA ASN A 7 25.29 -39.58 -16.18
C ASN A 7 24.63 -39.07 -17.50
N ILE A 8 24.18 -37.81 -17.52
CA ILE A 8 24.18 -36.83 -18.64
C ILE A 8 23.94 -37.30 -20.10
N TYR A 9 22.97 -36.66 -20.78
CA TYR A 9 23.03 -35.96 -22.10
C TYR A 9 21.65 -35.26 -22.24
N ARG A 10 21.42 -33.94 -22.36
CA ARG A 10 21.94 -32.80 -23.16
C ARG A 10 21.89 -33.00 -24.69
N PHE A 11 20.92 -32.35 -25.35
CA PHE A 11 20.99 -31.53 -26.59
C PHE A 11 19.55 -31.41 -27.17
N LEU A 12 18.93 -30.23 -27.16
CA LEU A 12 18.95 -29.14 -28.17
C LEU A 12 18.07 -29.39 -29.42
N VAL A 13 17.21 -28.40 -29.67
CA VAL A 13 16.92 -27.76 -30.98
C VAL A 13 15.83 -28.38 -31.86
N SER A 14 14.73 -27.63 -31.92
CA SER A 14 13.99 -27.18 -33.11
C SER A 14 13.15 -28.13 -33.94
N GLY A 15 11.99 -27.62 -34.35
CA GLY A 15 11.43 -27.94 -35.66
C GLY A 15 9.92 -28.08 -35.66
N ASN A 16 9.26 -27.09 -36.27
CA ASN A 16 7.92 -27.20 -36.84
C ASN A 16 7.71 -28.51 -37.61
N VAL A 17 6.46 -28.98 -37.69
CA VAL A 17 5.65 -29.04 -38.92
C VAL A 17 4.49 -30.00 -38.68
N ASP A 18 3.30 -29.50 -38.99
CA ASP A 18 2.01 -30.18 -39.07
C ASP A 18 2.05 -31.53 -39.80
N ARG A 19 1.34 -32.54 -39.28
CA ARG A 19 0.75 -33.60 -40.11
C ARG A 19 -0.41 -34.31 -39.41
N CYS A 20 -1.62 -33.95 -39.81
CA CYS A 20 -2.82 -34.75 -39.61
C CYS A 20 -2.77 -35.98 -40.53
N TYR A 21 -2.87 -37.18 -39.96
CA TYR A 21 -3.14 -38.40 -40.71
C TYR A 21 -4.65 -38.63 -40.82
N ILE A 22 -5.13 -38.72 -42.05
CA ILE A 22 -6.50 -39.08 -42.43
C ILE A 22 -6.59 -40.61 -42.44
N PHE A 23 -7.48 -41.17 -41.63
CA PHE A 23 -7.91 -42.56 -41.76
C PHE A 23 -9.11 -42.61 -42.72
N VAL A 24 -8.93 -43.23 -43.88
CA VAL A 24 -10.00 -43.49 -44.85
C VAL A 24 -10.61 -44.85 -44.53
N CYS A 25 -11.86 -44.88 -44.08
CA CYS A 25 -12.65 -46.10 -44.06
C CYS A 25 -13.58 -46.11 -45.27
N SER A 26 -13.29 -47.04 -46.19
CA SER A 26 -14.05 -47.33 -47.39
C SER A 26 -15.23 -48.23 -47.03
N CYS A 27 -16.46 -47.75 -47.21
CA CYS A 27 -17.60 -48.63 -47.36
C CYS A 27 -18.50 -48.09 -48.48
N TYR A 28 -18.39 -48.76 -49.63
CA TYR A 28 -19.16 -48.53 -50.84
C TYR A 28 -20.57 -49.10 -50.69
N LYS A 29 -21.57 -48.22 -50.84
CA LYS A 29 -22.99 -48.43 -51.24
C LYS A 29 -23.93 -47.69 -50.30
N CYS A 30 -24.28 -46.46 -50.68
CA CYS A 30 -25.62 -45.90 -50.54
C CYS A 30 -25.70 -44.70 -51.51
N ALA A 31 -26.84 -44.58 -52.19
CA ALA A 31 -27.11 -43.72 -53.34
C ALA A 31 -26.60 -42.27 -53.21
N PRO A 32 -26.35 -41.57 -54.34
CA PRO A 32 -26.01 -40.15 -54.33
C PRO A 32 -27.20 -39.36 -53.77
N PHE A 33 -27.19 -39.10 -52.47
CA PHE A 33 -27.92 -37.98 -51.90
C PHE A 33 -27.35 -36.74 -52.59
N PRO A 34 -28.16 -35.92 -53.27
CA PRO A 34 -27.66 -34.68 -53.86
C PRO A 34 -26.93 -33.91 -52.75
N PRO A 35 -25.74 -33.34 -53.03
CA PRO A 35 -25.09 -32.48 -52.06
C PRO A 35 -26.12 -31.43 -51.66
N PHE A 36 -26.39 -31.31 -50.36
CA PHE A 36 -27.18 -30.21 -49.83
C PHE A 36 -26.37 -28.94 -50.12
N ILE A 37 -26.56 -28.44 -51.33
CA ILE A 37 -26.14 -27.15 -51.79
C ILE A 37 -26.64 -26.13 -50.78
N ARG A 38 -25.71 -25.34 -50.25
CA ARG A 38 -25.97 -23.97 -49.81
C ARG A 38 -27.16 -23.85 -48.84
N ALA A 39 -26.98 -24.26 -47.59
CA ALA A 39 -27.62 -23.49 -46.54
C ALA A 39 -26.97 -22.09 -46.58
N GLU A 40 -27.73 -21.06 -46.97
CA GLU A 40 -27.35 -19.68 -46.70
C GLU A 40 -26.85 -19.56 -45.26
N PRO A 41 -25.80 -18.78 -44.96
CA PRO A 41 -25.33 -18.62 -43.59
C PRO A 41 -26.51 -18.09 -42.76
N LYS A 42 -27.16 -18.96 -41.99
CA LYS A 42 -28.23 -18.57 -41.08
C LYS A 42 -27.63 -17.52 -40.16
N LYS A 43 -28.15 -16.29 -40.22
CA LYS A 43 -27.71 -15.18 -39.35
C LYS A 43 -27.60 -15.72 -37.93
N LYS A 44 -26.39 -15.67 -37.35
CA LYS A 44 -26.19 -16.02 -35.93
C LYS A 44 -27.18 -15.18 -35.13
N LYS A 45 -28.12 -15.84 -34.43
CA LYS A 45 -29.10 -15.13 -33.61
C LYS A 45 -28.35 -14.24 -32.63
N LYS A 46 -28.74 -12.97 -32.57
CA LYS A 46 -28.23 -12.02 -31.57
C LYS A 46 -28.40 -12.67 -30.20
N VAL A 47 -27.38 -12.56 -29.35
CA VAL A 47 -27.38 -13.14 -28.00
C VAL A 47 -28.68 -12.79 -27.30
N ASP A 48 -29.33 -13.79 -26.71
CA ASP A 48 -30.62 -13.60 -26.06
C ASP A 48 -30.49 -12.55 -24.94
N PRO A 49 -31.33 -11.51 -24.91
CA PRO A 49 -31.28 -10.47 -23.87
C PRO A 49 -31.35 -11.05 -22.44
N LYS A 50 -32.03 -12.19 -22.28
CA LYS A 50 -32.11 -12.93 -21.00
C LYS A 50 -30.75 -13.43 -20.51
N ARG A 51 -29.84 -13.82 -21.42
CA ARG A 51 -28.48 -14.27 -21.08
C ARG A 51 -27.64 -13.11 -20.55
N GLU A 52 -27.75 -11.93 -21.17
CA GLU A 52 -27.05 -10.72 -20.74
C GLU A 52 -27.57 -10.20 -19.39
N ILE A 53 -28.88 -10.27 -19.15
CA ILE A 53 -29.48 -9.91 -17.85
C ILE A 53 -29.00 -10.87 -16.76
N ALA A 54 -29.04 -12.19 -17.01
CA ALA A 54 -28.56 -13.18 -16.04
C ALA A 54 -27.06 -13.03 -15.72
N ILE A 55 -26.23 -12.68 -16.71
CA ILE A 55 -24.80 -12.37 -16.47
C ILE A 55 -24.66 -11.12 -15.62
N ARG A 56 -25.37 -10.04 -15.94
CA ARG A 56 -25.36 -8.80 -15.14
C ARG A 56 -25.78 -9.05 -13.69
N ASP A 57 -26.84 -9.82 -13.46
CA ASP A 57 -27.32 -10.12 -12.11
C ASP A 57 -26.37 -11.02 -11.33
N ARG A 58 -25.70 -11.97 -11.99
CA ARG A 58 -24.64 -12.77 -11.38
C ARG A 58 -23.43 -11.90 -10.99
N MET A 59 -23.02 -10.97 -11.85
CA MET A 59 -21.92 -10.05 -11.55
C MET A 59 -22.27 -9.11 -10.40
N LYS A 60 -23.49 -8.54 -10.39
CA LYS A 60 -23.99 -7.72 -9.26
C LYS A 60 -23.97 -8.49 -7.94
N LYS A 61 -24.36 -9.77 -7.95
CA LYS A 61 -24.29 -10.62 -6.74
C LYS A 61 -22.86 -10.89 -6.29
N LYS A 62 -21.91 -11.02 -7.21
CA LYS A 62 -20.48 -11.18 -6.88
C LYS A 62 -19.89 -9.89 -6.29
N ILE A 63 -20.17 -8.74 -6.89
CA ILE A 63 -19.75 -7.43 -6.39
C ILE A 63 -20.30 -7.21 -4.98
N LYS A 64 -21.61 -7.42 -4.75
CA LYS A 64 -22.20 -7.31 -3.40
C LYS A 64 -21.59 -8.25 -2.36
N LYS A 65 -21.08 -9.41 -2.79
CA LYS A 65 -20.37 -10.34 -1.89
C LYS A 65 -18.96 -9.86 -1.57
N LEU A 66 -18.26 -9.27 -2.55
CA LEU A 66 -16.93 -8.70 -2.38
C LEU A 66 -16.98 -7.41 -1.56
N GLU A 67 -17.95 -6.53 -1.80
CA GLU A 67 -18.18 -5.32 -0.99
C GLU A 67 -18.54 -5.63 0.46
N LYS A 68 -19.22 -6.76 0.69
CA LYS A 68 -19.56 -7.23 2.05
C LYS A 68 -18.39 -7.95 2.72
N ALA A 69 -17.41 -8.44 1.97
CA ALA A 69 -16.23 -9.07 2.54
C ALA A 69 -15.38 -8.01 3.26
N PRO A 70 -14.92 -8.27 4.49
CA PRO A 70 -14.06 -7.32 5.19
C PRO A 70 -12.75 -7.18 4.41
N GLN A 71 -12.34 -5.94 4.16
CA GLN A 71 -11.05 -5.66 3.54
C GLN A 71 -9.94 -5.88 4.57
N GLU A 72 -8.95 -6.71 4.21
CA GLU A 72 -7.73 -6.85 5.00
C GLU A 72 -6.86 -5.59 4.85
N LEU A 73 -6.30 -5.12 5.97
CA LEU A 73 -5.42 -3.96 5.97
C LEU A 73 -4.00 -4.37 5.58
N ILE A 74 -3.33 -3.50 4.84
CA ILE A 74 -1.91 -3.67 4.53
C ILE A 74 -1.12 -3.70 5.84
N PRO A 75 -0.27 -4.72 6.08
CA PRO A 75 0.48 -4.82 7.32
C PRO A 75 1.57 -3.74 7.39
N ILE A 76 1.80 -3.22 8.60
CA ILE A 76 2.88 -2.26 8.88
C ILE A 76 4.14 -3.07 9.20
N GLU A 77 5.10 -3.10 8.26
CA GLU A 77 6.32 -3.91 8.38
C GLU A 77 7.15 -3.56 9.63
N ASP A 78 7.20 -2.29 10.03
CA ASP A 78 8.01 -1.82 11.17
C ASP A 78 7.51 -2.32 12.53
N PHE A 79 6.22 -2.64 12.65
CA PHE A 79 5.67 -3.21 13.89
C PHE A 79 5.88 -4.72 13.99
N ILE A 80 6.16 -5.39 12.87
CA ILE A 80 6.32 -6.84 12.83
C ILE A 80 7.81 -7.14 12.94
N THR A 81 8.23 -7.73 14.06
CA THR A 81 9.62 -8.17 14.23
C THR A 81 9.96 -9.22 13.17
N PRO A 82 10.90 -8.95 12.24
CA PRO A 82 11.26 -9.94 11.23
C PRO A 82 11.99 -11.12 11.88
N PHE A 83 11.79 -12.30 11.30
CA PHE A 83 12.35 -13.57 11.80
C PHE A 83 13.88 -13.55 11.99
N ARG A 84 14.59 -12.70 11.23
CA ARG A 84 16.06 -12.53 11.34
C ARG A 84 16.53 -12.05 12.72
N PHE A 85 15.66 -11.47 13.53
CA PHE A 85 15.98 -11.03 14.90
C PHE A 85 15.62 -12.05 15.97
N MET A 86 14.99 -13.18 15.61
CA MET A 86 14.67 -14.26 16.56
C MET A 86 15.86 -15.21 16.80
N ASP A 87 16.96 -15.02 16.07
CA ASP A 87 18.18 -15.81 16.18
C ASP A 87 18.98 -15.41 17.44
N GLU A 88 19.05 -16.33 18.41
CA GLU A 88 19.73 -16.12 19.70
C GLU A 88 21.24 -15.90 19.56
N THR A 89 21.86 -16.35 18.45
CA THR A 89 23.30 -16.15 18.21
C THR A 89 23.69 -14.68 18.03
N ARG A 90 22.71 -13.82 17.76
CA ARG A 90 22.91 -12.37 17.56
C ARG A 90 22.73 -11.56 18.86
N VAL A 91 22.33 -12.21 19.95
CA VAL A 91 22.15 -11.57 21.25
C VAL A 91 23.53 -11.21 21.80
N ARG A 92 23.70 -9.96 22.25
CA ARG A 92 24.92 -9.51 22.92
C ARG A 92 24.74 -9.66 24.42
N ASP A 93 25.73 -10.24 25.09
CA ASP A 93 25.73 -10.36 26.54
C ASP A 93 25.72 -8.98 27.21
N ILE A 94 24.84 -8.80 28.20
CA ILE A 94 24.68 -7.55 28.91
C ILE A 94 25.49 -7.64 30.20
N SER A 95 26.54 -6.82 30.32
CA SER A 95 27.28 -6.69 31.57
C SER A 95 26.41 -6.01 32.65
N PRO A 96 26.41 -6.50 33.90
CA PRO A 96 25.67 -5.85 34.97
C PRO A 96 26.23 -4.45 35.22
N LEU A 97 25.34 -3.48 35.45
CA LEU A 97 25.74 -2.10 35.74
C LEU A 97 26.27 -2.00 37.18
N SER A 98 27.27 -1.15 37.39
CA SER A 98 27.70 -0.80 38.74
C SER A 98 26.62 0.01 39.45
N PHE A 99 26.62 -0.01 40.79
CA PHE A 99 25.67 0.75 41.60
C PHE A 99 25.74 2.25 41.28
N GLU A 100 26.94 2.82 41.20
CA GLU A 100 27.16 4.24 40.89
C GLU A 100 26.58 4.64 39.53
N GLU A 101 26.76 3.80 38.50
CA GLU A 101 26.18 4.06 37.19
C GLU A 101 24.66 4.03 37.20
N SER A 102 24.08 3.07 37.93
CA SER A 102 22.63 2.94 38.06
C SER A 102 22.02 4.16 38.76
N GLU A 103 22.67 4.65 39.83
CA GLU A 103 22.25 5.84 40.56
C GLU A 103 22.40 7.09 39.71
N ARG A 104 23.52 7.23 38.98
CA ARG A 104 23.73 8.34 38.03
C ARG A 104 22.62 8.41 36.98
N ARG A 105 22.23 7.27 36.41
CA ARG A 105 21.11 7.20 35.43
C ARG A 105 19.79 7.59 36.09
N ALA A 106 19.51 7.09 37.29
CA ALA A 106 18.28 7.43 38.00
C ALA A 106 18.19 8.93 38.33
N LEU A 107 19.28 9.54 38.79
CA LEU A 107 19.36 10.98 39.04
C LEU A 107 19.19 11.80 37.76
N LEU A 108 19.79 11.36 36.65
CA LEU A 108 19.62 12.02 35.35
C LEU A 108 18.16 11.98 34.90
N LEU A 109 17.50 10.83 35.01
CA LEU A 109 16.09 10.68 34.66
C LEU A 109 15.19 11.57 35.53
N LYS A 110 15.46 11.67 36.83
CA LYS A 110 14.73 12.60 37.73
C LYS A 110 14.90 14.06 37.29
N LYS A 111 16.11 14.47 36.89
CA LYS A 111 16.34 15.83 36.37
C LYS A 111 15.62 16.05 35.03
N TRP A 112 15.63 15.03 34.17
CA TRP A 112 14.96 15.08 32.87
C TRP A 112 13.44 15.21 32.99
N THR A 113 12.81 14.48 33.92
CA THR A 113 11.36 14.59 34.14
C THR A 113 10.97 15.99 34.63
N VAL A 114 11.73 16.56 35.56
CA VAL A 114 11.51 17.95 36.03
C VAL A 114 11.67 18.93 34.88
N TYR A 115 12.72 18.79 34.06
CA TYR A 115 12.94 19.64 32.90
C TYR A 115 11.79 19.56 31.89
N LYS A 116 11.37 18.36 31.48
CA LYS A 116 10.25 18.17 30.55
C LYS A 116 8.92 18.66 31.11
N GLN A 117 8.71 18.54 32.42
CA GLN A 117 7.54 19.10 33.08
C GLN A 117 7.54 20.64 33.00
N ALA A 118 8.68 21.28 33.23
CA ALA A 118 8.81 22.74 33.12
C ALA A 118 8.57 23.22 31.68
N GLN A 119 9.14 22.52 30.69
CA GLN A 119 8.89 22.80 29.27
C GLN A 119 7.39 22.71 28.93
N ASN A 120 6.73 21.61 29.30
CA ASN A 120 5.30 21.43 29.04
C ASN A 120 4.44 22.51 29.72
N LYS A 121 4.78 22.90 30.96
CA LYS A 121 4.10 24.01 31.66
C LYS A 121 4.26 25.34 30.92
N ALA A 122 5.44 25.62 30.37
CA ALA A 122 5.69 26.82 29.60
C ALA A 122 4.92 26.83 28.28
N GLU A 123 4.91 25.71 27.55
CA GLU A 123 4.13 25.54 26.31
C GLU A 123 2.63 25.71 26.55
N MET A 124 2.09 25.06 27.60
CA MET A 124 0.68 25.22 27.99
C MET A 124 0.35 26.67 28.39
N LYS A 125 1.25 27.36 29.10
CA LYS A 125 1.05 28.77 29.45
C LYS A 125 1.03 29.66 28.21
N ALA A 126 1.93 29.44 27.26
CA ALA A 126 1.96 30.19 26.01
C ALA A 126 0.70 29.95 25.17
N ALA A 127 0.25 28.70 25.04
CA ALA A 127 -0.98 28.36 24.33
C ALA A 127 -2.21 29.04 24.97
N LYS A 128 -2.33 29.01 26.31
CA LYS A 128 -3.41 29.70 27.02
C LYS A 128 -3.40 31.21 26.78
N ALA A 129 -2.23 31.85 26.89
CA ALA A 129 -2.10 33.28 26.64
C ALA A 129 -2.49 33.65 25.20
N LEU A 130 -2.13 32.83 24.21
CA LEU A 130 -2.54 33.03 22.82
C LEU A 130 -4.06 32.89 22.64
N MET A 131 -4.68 31.90 23.30
CA MET A 131 -6.13 31.71 23.26
C MET A 131 -6.88 32.87 23.93
N GLU A 132 -6.45 33.29 25.13
CA GLU A 132 -7.02 34.44 25.85
C GLU A 132 -6.94 35.71 25.01
N ALA A 133 -5.77 36.00 24.42
CA ALA A 133 -5.58 37.15 23.54
C ALA A 133 -6.46 37.06 22.27
N GLN A 134 -6.60 35.88 21.68
CA GLN A 134 -7.50 35.68 20.53
C GLN A 134 -8.97 35.94 20.90
N GLU A 135 -9.41 35.45 22.06
CA GLU A 135 -10.78 35.66 22.55
C GLU A 135 -11.07 37.13 22.88
N GLU A 136 -10.14 37.83 23.52
CA GLU A 136 -10.24 39.26 23.81
C GLU A 136 -10.33 40.07 22.52
N ALA A 137 -9.44 39.81 21.55
CA ALA A 137 -9.45 40.48 20.26
C ALA A 137 -10.78 40.27 19.51
N LEU A 138 -11.38 39.08 19.57
CA LEU A 138 -12.68 38.80 18.96
C LEU A 138 -13.84 39.52 19.67
N LYS A 139 -13.78 39.67 21.01
CA LYS A 139 -14.78 40.43 21.77
C LYS A 139 -14.72 41.91 21.41
N GLU A 140 -13.53 42.48 21.32
CA GLU A 140 -13.33 43.88 20.91
C GLU A 140 -13.80 44.10 19.46
N LEU A 141 -13.40 43.21 18.53
CA LEU A 141 -13.82 43.29 17.13
C LEU A 141 -15.35 43.30 16.98
N ARG A 142 -16.05 42.51 17.81
CA ARG A 142 -17.51 42.46 17.79
C ARG A 142 -18.17 43.76 18.24
N LEU A 143 -17.57 44.46 19.22
CA LEU A 143 -18.06 45.75 19.69
C LEU A 143 -17.87 46.84 18.64
N GLU A 144 -16.81 46.75 17.83
CA GLU A 144 -16.51 47.70 16.76
C GLU A 144 -17.32 47.42 15.48
N SER A 145 -17.39 46.16 15.05
CA SER A 145 -18.06 45.74 13.82
C SER A 145 -18.51 44.28 13.86
N GLU A 146 -19.83 44.08 13.84
CA GLU A 146 -20.42 42.73 13.78
C GLU A 146 -20.18 42.04 12.42
N GLU A 147 -20.08 42.79 11.32
CA GLU A 147 -19.81 42.23 9.98
C GLU A 147 -18.42 41.58 9.90
N LEU A 148 -17.40 42.26 10.42
CA LEU A 148 -16.03 41.74 10.43
C LEU A 148 -15.89 40.54 11.38
N TYR A 149 -16.59 40.57 12.51
CA TYR A 149 -16.65 39.44 13.44
C TYR A 149 -17.22 38.18 12.76
N GLN A 150 -18.32 38.33 12.00
CA GLN A 150 -18.91 37.21 11.26
C GLN A 150 -17.99 36.65 10.19
N ALA A 151 -17.21 37.50 9.52
CA ALA A 151 -16.20 37.06 8.56
C ALA A 151 -15.03 36.33 9.25
N ALA A 152 -14.53 36.85 10.37
CA ALA A 152 -13.36 36.31 11.08
C ALA A 152 -13.60 34.92 11.71
N ILE A 153 -14.85 34.57 12.03
CA ILE A 153 -15.21 33.26 12.60
C ILE A 153 -15.31 32.15 11.54
N GLN A 154 -15.45 32.51 10.27
CA GLN A 154 -15.53 31.52 9.20
C GLN A 154 -14.22 30.74 9.12
N ARG A 155 -14.34 29.43 8.85
CA ARG A 155 -13.17 28.58 8.64
C ARG A 155 -12.55 28.93 7.30
N ASP A 156 -11.24 29.05 7.27
CA ASP A 156 -10.50 29.19 6.01
C ASP A 156 -10.49 27.84 5.26
N GLU A 157 -11.11 27.82 4.09
CA GLU A 157 -11.13 26.64 3.21
C GLU A 157 -9.75 26.33 2.61
N GLY A 158 -8.83 27.32 2.58
CA GLY A 158 -7.46 27.17 2.07
C GLY A 158 -6.47 26.57 3.06
N LEU A 159 -6.88 26.33 4.31
CA LEU A 159 -5.98 25.82 5.35
C LEU A 159 -5.55 24.37 5.12
N PHE A 160 -6.39 23.56 4.45
CA PHE A 160 -6.09 22.15 4.17
C PHE A 160 -6.01 21.91 2.66
N PRO A 161 -4.97 21.19 2.16
CA PRO A 161 -3.90 20.52 2.90
C PRO A 161 -2.77 21.47 3.37
N PHE A 162 -2.37 21.36 4.64
CA PHE A 162 -1.25 22.11 5.21
C PHE A 162 0.04 21.31 5.12
N GLU A 163 1.03 21.82 4.40
CA GLU A 163 2.36 21.22 4.29
C GLU A 163 3.43 22.18 4.84
N ARG A 164 4.28 21.67 5.74
CA ARG A 164 5.44 22.38 6.28
C ARG A 164 6.63 21.44 6.29
N GLN A 165 7.74 21.91 5.74
CA GLN A 165 9.01 21.20 5.82
C GLN A 165 9.58 21.29 7.24
N GLU A 166 10.06 20.16 7.75
CA GLU A 166 10.70 20.12 9.06
C GLU A 166 12.05 20.86 9.03
N PRO A 167 12.45 21.53 10.13
CA PRO A 167 13.76 22.15 10.22
C PRO A 167 14.88 21.12 10.00
N THR A 168 15.78 21.41 9.06
CA THR A 168 16.96 20.57 8.82
C THR A 168 18.05 20.86 9.85
N HIS A 169 18.85 19.85 10.19
CA HIS A 169 19.99 20.03 11.11
C HIS A 169 21.01 21.05 10.59
N THR A 170 21.21 21.08 9.28
CA THR A 170 22.10 22.03 8.59
C THR A 170 21.34 22.64 7.41
N PRO A 171 21.46 23.95 7.15
CA PRO A 171 20.83 24.58 5.99
C PRO A 171 21.47 24.09 4.68
N PRO A 172 20.73 24.15 3.55
CA PRO A 172 21.23 23.71 2.25
C PRO A 172 22.37 24.60 1.75
N VAL A 173 23.35 23.96 1.09
CA VAL A 173 24.49 24.65 0.45
C VAL A 173 24.11 25.00 -0.99
N SER A 174 24.26 26.27 -1.39
CA SER A 174 23.75 26.79 -2.66
C SER A 174 24.38 26.21 -3.93
N LYS A 175 25.60 25.67 -3.86
CA LYS A 175 26.35 25.12 -5.01
C LYS A 175 26.71 23.65 -4.82
N TYR A 176 25.88 22.89 -4.09
CA TYR A 176 26.11 21.46 -3.91
C TYR A 176 25.59 20.69 -5.13
N GLU A 177 26.49 20.01 -5.83
CA GLU A 177 26.16 19.10 -6.92
C GLU A 177 26.08 17.68 -6.35
N ALA A 178 24.85 17.14 -6.28
CA ALA A 178 24.62 15.78 -5.83
C ALA A 178 25.05 14.77 -6.91
N PRO A 179 25.63 13.61 -6.52
CA PRO A 179 25.99 12.56 -7.47
C PRO A 179 24.76 11.96 -8.15
N GLU A 180 24.92 11.51 -9.39
CA GLU A 180 23.87 10.84 -10.13
C GLU A 180 23.55 9.46 -9.51
N GLY A 181 22.25 9.13 -9.44
CA GLY A 181 21.76 7.88 -8.90
C GLY A 181 20.38 7.53 -9.45
N ARG A 182 20.01 6.25 -9.32
CA ARG A 182 18.69 5.76 -9.74
C ARG A 182 17.87 5.37 -8.52
N CYS A 183 16.66 5.93 -8.40
CA CYS A 183 15.69 5.50 -7.41
C CYS A 183 14.82 4.37 -7.98
N HIS A 184 14.86 3.20 -7.36
CA HIS A 184 14.00 2.06 -7.68
C HIS A 184 13.04 1.83 -6.51
N ASP A 185 11.75 1.91 -6.78
CA ASP A 185 10.74 1.57 -5.79
C ASP A 185 10.71 0.05 -5.57
N ILE A 186 10.92 -0.36 -4.33
CA ILE A 186 10.94 -1.76 -3.87
C ILE A 186 9.82 -2.04 -2.85
N THR A 187 8.83 -1.14 -2.75
CA THR A 187 7.69 -1.31 -1.86
C THR A 187 6.91 -2.59 -2.20
N LYS A 188 6.58 -3.37 -1.17
CA LYS A 188 5.85 -4.63 -1.35
C LYS A 188 4.38 -4.34 -1.59
N VAL A 189 3.85 -4.84 -2.71
CA VAL A 189 2.41 -4.75 -3.01
C VAL A 189 1.70 -5.94 -2.38
N TYR A 190 0.73 -5.66 -1.51
CA TYR A 190 -0.13 -6.66 -0.87
C TYR A 190 -1.45 -6.74 -1.63
N THR A 191 -1.76 -7.92 -2.18
CA THR A 191 -3.04 -8.19 -2.88
C THR A 191 -3.91 -9.12 -2.05
N HIS A 192 -5.12 -8.67 -1.74
CA HIS A 192 -6.14 -9.40 -0.97
C HIS A 192 -7.32 -9.77 -1.87
#